data_AF-A0A4Y2R655-F1
#
_entry.id   AF-A0A4Y2R655-F1
#
_cell.length_a   1.000
_cell.length_b   1.000
_cell.length_c   1.000
_cell.angle_alpha   90.00
_cell.angle_beta   90.00
_cell.angle_gamma   90.00
#
_symmetry.space_group_name_H-M   'P 1'
#
loop_
_entity.id
_entity.type
_entity.pdbx_description
1 polymer ?
#
loop_
_entity_poly.entity_id
_entity_poly.type
_entity_poly.pdbx_seq_one_letter_code
_entity_poly.pdbx_strand_id
1 'polypeptide(L)'
;MEWKGLKMNCRLFCIPAMNHRENAKARNCCKQDDLYVDGSLDASCTAGELESVSNSSPPRDQIEDADRAGVRRRVLNPPERLNDNIFEVYTDGSKIAGDVGFSVCILNKEIQQKTICHKLERNNTVLQAELVADWAVENNTKINIFTDRKSPIDALKSHRTKSNFVNSIKNKFRLAERLAGLTWVKVHAGILGNELADQFAKLTTTNGELMNLPLSYSYLKLQLERILLKSWHDCYTQYQSPSGTQVRAYVPRVD
;
A
#
# COMPACT_ATOMS: atom_id res chain seq x y z
N MET A 1 -6.11 24.19 1.69
CA MET A 1 -5.65 22.87 2.20
C MET A 1 -4.14 22.96 2.35
N GLU A 2 -3.69 23.18 3.58
CA GLU A 2 -2.29 23.37 3.94
C GLU A 2 -1.65 21.99 4.18
N TRP A 3 -0.64 21.63 3.39
CA TRP A 3 0.16 20.42 3.65
C TRP A 3 1.18 20.75 4.75
N LYS A 4 0.85 20.48 6.01
CA LYS A 4 1.84 20.50 7.09
C LYS A 4 2.83 19.35 6.88
N GLY A 5 4.05 19.71 6.49
CA GLY A 5 5.14 18.79 6.18
C GLY A 5 5.52 17.86 7.32
N LEU A 6 5.87 16.62 6.98
CA LEU A 6 6.58 15.71 7.88
C LEU A 6 7.93 16.34 8.22
N LYS A 7 8.11 16.78 9.47
CA LYS A 7 9.45 16.90 10.06
C LYS A 7 9.98 15.48 10.31
N MET A 8 10.74 14.92 9.37
CA MET A 8 11.56 13.74 9.65
C MET A 8 12.67 14.16 10.60
N ASN A 9 12.59 13.64 11.82
CA ASN A 9 13.55 13.91 12.88
C ASN A 9 14.83 13.10 12.59
N CYS A 10 15.84 13.72 11.98
CA CYS A 10 17.14 13.11 11.65
C CYS A 10 17.97 12.64 12.87
N ARG A 11 17.39 12.61 14.08
CA ARG A 11 18.07 12.20 15.32
C ARG A 11 18.23 10.68 15.49
N LEU A 12 17.61 9.86 14.65
CA LEU A 12 17.55 8.40 14.87
C LEU A 12 18.66 7.57 14.20
N PHE A 13 19.58 8.16 13.43
CA PHE A 13 20.58 7.40 12.65
C PHE A 13 22.04 7.80 12.92
N CYS A 14 22.36 8.28 14.13
CA CYS A 14 23.76 8.38 14.57
C CYS A 14 24.11 7.18 15.45
N ILE A 15 24.90 6.24 14.94
CA ILE A 15 25.54 5.18 15.74
C ILE A 15 26.59 5.85 16.68
N PRO A 16 26.79 5.39 17.93
CA PRO A 16 27.52 6.12 18.99
C PRO A 16 29.05 6.11 18.89
N ALA A 17 29.63 5.93 17.70
CA ALA A 17 31.07 5.69 17.55
C ALA A 17 31.85 6.88 16.95
N MET A 18 31.44 8.11 17.24
CA MET A 18 32.16 9.32 16.78
C MET A 18 32.33 10.33 17.91
N ASN A 19 33.57 10.81 18.08
CA ASN A 19 33.92 11.82 19.07
C ASN A 19 33.10 13.10 18.87
N HIS A 20 32.82 13.83 19.97
CA HIS A 20 31.94 15.01 20.01
C HIS A 20 32.23 16.09 18.94
N ARG A 21 33.48 16.17 18.45
CA ARG A 21 33.92 17.13 17.43
C ARG A 21 33.56 16.72 15.99
N GLU A 22 33.47 15.43 15.72
CA GLU A 22 33.11 14.87 14.41
C GLU A 22 31.60 14.84 14.20
N ASN A 23 30.85 14.61 15.29
CA ASN A 23 29.39 14.74 15.34
C ASN A 23 28.91 16.18 15.00
N ALA A 24 29.69 17.21 15.35
CA ALA A 24 29.39 18.60 15.01
C ALA A 24 29.60 18.89 13.51
N LYS A 25 30.60 18.27 12.87
CA LYS A 25 30.86 18.42 11.42
C LYS A 25 29.84 17.68 10.57
N ALA A 26 29.44 16.46 10.96
CA ALA A 26 28.38 15.72 10.28
C ALA A 26 27.02 16.44 10.37
N ARG A 27 26.73 17.07 11.51
CA ARG A 27 25.54 17.92 11.67
C ARG A 27 25.55 19.17 10.79
N ASN A 28 26.72 19.74 10.50
CA ASN A 28 26.82 20.88 9.59
C ASN A 28 26.66 20.46 8.12
N CYS A 29 27.16 19.29 7.72
CA CYS A 29 26.90 18.74 6.37
C CYS A 29 25.40 18.56 6.11
N CYS A 30 24.64 17.97 7.05
CA CYS A 30 23.18 17.85 6.89
C CYS A 30 22.40 19.17 6.96
N LYS A 31 23.01 20.27 7.46
CA LYS A 31 22.38 21.60 7.45
C LYS A 31 22.67 22.39 6.18
N GLN A 32 23.65 21.97 5.38
CA GLN A 32 24.07 22.70 4.18
C GLN A 32 23.16 22.42 2.97
N ASP A 33 22.37 21.34 3.01
CA ASP A 33 21.46 20.92 1.93
C ASP A 33 19.98 21.30 2.16
N ASP A 34 19.69 22.21 3.11
CA ASP A 34 18.40 22.92 3.14
C ASP A 34 18.38 23.98 2.02
N LEU A 35 18.38 23.53 0.76
CA LEU A 35 18.12 24.37 -0.40
C LEU A 35 16.64 24.73 -0.43
N TYR A 36 16.35 25.88 0.20
CA TYR A 36 15.22 26.73 -0.14
C TYR A 36 15.24 27.02 -1.64
N VAL A 37 14.14 26.72 -2.34
CA VAL A 37 13.89 27.26 -3.67
C VAL A 37 13.40 28.70 -3.49
N ASP A 38 14.16 29.65 -4.02
CA ASP A 38 13.92 31.09 -3.94
C ASP A 38 12.59 31.48 -4.59
N GLY A 39 11.93 32.43 -3.93
CA GLY A 39 10.67 33.06 -4.27
C GLY A 39 10.53 34.30 -3.39
N SER A 40 11.47 35.24 -3.55
CA SER A 40 11.47 36.65 -3.12
C SER A 40 10.14 37.19 -2.56
N LEU A 41 10.17 37.66 -1.30
CA LEU A 41 9.71 38.99 -0.87
C LEU A 41 10.07 39.26 0.60
N ASP A 42 10.36 40.53 0.85
CA ASP A 42 11.00 41.16 2.00
C ASP A 42 10.59 40.75 3.43
N ALA A 43 11.58 40.85 4.31
CA ALA A 43 11.45 40.78 5.75
C ALA A 43 10.81 42.05 6.34
N SER A 44 9.85 41.87 7.26
CA SER A 44 9.74 42.74 8.42
C SER A 44 9.14 41.96 9.60
N CYS A 45 9.91 41.86 10.68
CA CYS A 45 9.48 41.31 11.96
C CYS A 45 8.74 42.38 12.75
N THR A 46 7.52 42.09 13.20
CA THR A 46 6.90 42.74 14.36
C THR A 46 6.39 41.67 15.32
N ALA A 47 6.80 41.79 16.59
CA ALA A 47 6.36 40.96 17.69
C ALA A 47 4.94 41.35 18.10
N GLY A 48 4.05 40.37 18.22
CA GLY A 48 2.66 40.53 18.68
C GLY A 48 2.26 39.35 19.57
N GLU A 49 1.51 39.68 20.62
CA GLU A 49 1.26 38.94 21.86
C GLU A 49 0.67 37.52 21.75
N LEU A 50 1.05 36.67 22.72
CA LEU A 50 0.45 35.36 23.01
C LEU A 50 -0.81 35.55 23.87
N GLU A 51 -2.00 35.35 23.29
CA GLU A 51 -3.21 35.08 24.08
C GLU A 51 -3.35 33.57 24.38
N SER A 52 -3.64 33.27 25.64
CA SER A 52 -3.80 31.92 26.20
C SER A 52 -5.14 31.30 25.81
N VAL A 53 -5.13 30.28 24.94
CA VAL A 53 -6.29 29.40 24.74
C VAL A 53 -6.16 28.18 25.65
N SER A 54 -7.04 28.07 26.64
CA SER A 54 -7.15 26.91 27.53
C SER A 54 -7.63 25.68 26.76
N ASN A 55 -6.72 24.74 26.46
CA ASN A 55 -7.06 23.43 25.92
C ASN A 55 -7.47 22.49 27.07
N SER A 56 -8.77 22.35 27.32
CA SER A 56 -9.28 21.21 28.08
C SER A 56 -9.26 19.98 27.16
N SER A 57 -8.45 18.97 27.52
CA SER A 57 -8.42 17.68 26.83
C SER A 57 -9.71 16.92 27.13
N PRO A 58 -10.34 16.26 26.14
CA PRO A 58 -11.57 15.51 26.38
C PRO A 58 -11.31 14.24 27.24
N PRO A 59 -12.31 13.74 27.98
CA PRO A 59 -12.17 12.61 28.90
C PRO A 59 -11.79 11.30 28.17
N ARG A 60 -10.94 10.48 28.79
CA ARG A 60 -10.39 9.21 28.25
C ARG A 60 -11.47 8.25 27.72
N ASP A 61 -12.64 8.21 28.34
CA ASP A 61 -13.69 7.25 28.00
C ASP A 61 -14.29 7.48 26.59
N GLN A 62 -14.30 8.73 26.11
CA GLN A 62 -14.78 9.04 24.76
C GLN A 62 -13.76 8.69 23.67
N ILE A 63 -12.48 8.62 24.02
CA ILE A 63 -11.40 8.25 23.09
C ILE A 63 -11.43 6.74 22.85
N GLU A 64 -11.70 5.93 23.88
CA GLU A 64 -11.74 4.47 23.75
C GLU A 64 -12.92 3.97 22.89
N ASP A 65 -14.10 4.59 23.00
CA ASP A 65 -15.27 4.23 22.18
C ASP A 65 -15.14 4.68 20.72
N ALA A 66 -14.57 5.87 20.49
CA ALA A 66 -14.26 6.33 19.13
C ALA A 66 -13.18 5.47 18.46
N ASP A 67 -12.17 5.04 19.21
CA ASP A 67 -11.12 4.15 18.71
C ASP A 67 -11.65 2.72 18.49
N ARG A 68 -12.53 2.21 19.37
CA ARG A 68 -13.23 0.92 19.17
C ARG A 68 -14.16 0.96 17.95
N ALA A 69 -14.91 2.04 17.74
CA ALA A 69 -15.74 2.25 16.55
C ALA A 69 -14.89 2.44 15.28
N GLY A 70 -13.74 3.10 15.39
CA GLY A 70 -12.73 3.26 14.33
C GLY A 70 -12.06 1.94 13.96
N VAL A 71 -11.78 1.08 14.93
CA VAL A 71 -11.21 -0.27 14.76
C VAL A 71 -12.22 -1.22 14.11
N ARG A 72 -13.50 -1.17 14.51
CA ARG A 72 -14.58 -1.92 13.82
C ARG A 72 -14.72 -1.50 12.36
N ARG A 73 -14.55 -0.20 12.06
CA ARG A 73 -14.44 0.33 10.69
C ARG A 73 -13.15 -0.06 9.95
N ARG A 74 -12.23 -0.84 10.53
CA ARG A 74 -11.04 -1.35 9.79
C ARG A 74 -11.10 -2.83 9.48
N VAL A 75 -12.01 -3.58 10.10
CA VAL A 75 -12.19 -5.02 9.83
C VAL A 75 -13.38 -5.19 8.88
N LEU A 76 -13.23 -6.10 7.92
CA LEU A 76 -14.33 -6.60 7.13
C LEU A 76 -14.35 -8.12 7.26
N ASN A 77 -15.48 -8.66 7.67
CA ASN A 77 -15.75 -10.09 7.66
C ASN A 77 -16.86 -10.34 6.63
N PRO A 78 -16.52 -10.58 5.34
CA PRO A 78 -17.51 -10.94 4.35
C PRO A 78 -18.22 -12.23 4.77
N PRO A 79 -19.52 -12.39 4.48
CA PRO A 79 -20.16 -13.69 4.61
C PRO A 79 -19.46 -14.69 3.70
N GLU A 80 -19.33 -15.95 4.11
CA GLU A 80 -18.65 -16.96 3.30
C GLU A 80 -19.46 -17.22 2.02
N ARG A 81 -20.72 -17.66 2.17
CA ARG A 81 -21.62 -17.95 1.05
C ARG A 81 -23.02 -17.43 1.33
N LEU A 82 -23.67 -16.92 0.28
CA LEU A 82 -25.07 -16.52 0.30
C LEU A 82 -25.92 -17.60 -0.39
N ASN A 83 -27.06 -17.93 0.21
CA ASN A 83 -27.91 -19.06 -0.18
C ASN A 83 -28.82 -18.79 -1.41
N ASP A 84 -28.99 -17.53 -1.80
CA ASP A 84 -29.91 -17.10 -2.87
C ASP A 84 -29.20 -16.70 -4.18
N ASN A 85 -27.95 -17.14 -4.37
CA ASN A 85 -27.10 -16.54 -5.37
C ASN A 85 -27.29 -17.14 -6.76
N ILE A 86 -27.73 -16.27 -7.68
CA ILE A 86 -27.95 -16.58 -9.09
C ILE A 86 -26.62 -16.67 -9.86
N PHE A 87 -25.58 -15.95 -9.39
CA PHE A 87 -24.29 -15.87 -10.07
C PHE A 87 -23.13 -16.26 -9.15
N GLU A 88 -22.24 -17.06 -9.72
CA GLU A 88 -20.94 -17.41 -9.17
C GLU A 88 -19.87 -16.58 -9.85
N VAL A 89 -19.01 -15.97 -9.06
CA VAL A 89 -17.95 -15.10 -9.53
C VAL A 89 -16.65 -15.76 -9.12
N TYR A 90 -15.76 -15.99 -10.08
CA TYR A 90 -14.43 -16.54 -9.83
C TYR A 90 -13.39 -15.50 -10.18
N THR A 91 -12.44 -15.27 -9.28
CA THR A 91 -11.42 -14.24 -9.42
C THR A 91 -10.04 -14.87 -9.35
N ASP A 92 -9.12 -14.37 -10.17
CA ASP A 92 -7.70 -14.71 -10.04
C ASP A 92 -6.79 -13.55 -10.44
N GLY A 93 -5.60 -13.54 -9.85
CA GLY A 93 -4.51 -12.63 -10.14
C GLY A 93 -3.26 -13.38 -10.55
N SER A 94 -2.65 -12.95 -11.65
CA SER A 94 -1.42 -13.52 -12.20
C SER A 94 -0.29 -12.50 -12.32
N LYS A 95 0.94 -12.98 -12.25
CA LYS A 95 2.15 -12.20 -12.52
C LYS A 95 3.13 -13.03 -13.35
N ILE A 96 3.45 -12.55 -14.54
CA ILE A 96 4.32 -13.23 -15.52
C ILE A 96 5.34 -12.22 -16.01
N ALA A 97 6.64 -12.55 -15.91
CA ALA A 97 7.75 -11.70 -16.36
C ALA A 97 7.69 -10.25 -15.84
N GLY A 98 7.13 -10.03 -14.66
CA GLY A 98 6.97 -8.71 -14.04
C GLY A 98 5.67 -8.00 -14.38
N ASP A 99 5.00 -8.36 -15.47
CA ASP A 99 3.65 -7.89 -15.79
C ASP A 99 2.62 -8.54 -14.87
N VAL A 100 1.56 -7.82 -14.54
CA VAL A 100 0.49 -8.29 -13.63
C VAL A 100 -0.84 -8.19 -14.36
N GLY A 101 -1.73 -9.15 -14.12
CA GLY A 101 -3.09 -9.11 -14.64
C GLY A 101 -4.06 -9.74 -13.66
N PHE A 102 -5.34 -9.43 -13.83
CA PHE A 102 -6.41 -10.11 -13.12
C PHE A 102 -7.53 -10.49 -14.07
N SER A 103 -8.34 -11.44 -13.63
CA SER A 103 -9.59 -11.78 -14.29
C SER A 103 -10.72 -12.00 -13.27
N VAL A 104 -11.93 -11.89 -13.78
CA VAL A 104 -13.19 -12.15 -13.10
C VAL A 104 -14.09 -12.89 -14.07
N CYS A 105 -14.46 -14.12 -13.74
CA CYS A 105 -15.37 -14.95 -14.51
C CYS A 105 -16.71 -15.04 -13.79
N ILE A 106 -17.77 -14.57 -14.44
CA ILE A 106 -19.14 -14.60 -13.92
C ILE A 106 -19.87 -15.76 -14.60
N LEU A 107 -20.26 -16.75 -13.81
CA LEU A 107 -20.96 -17.96 -14.23
C LEU A 107 -22.39 -17.96 -13.66
N ASN A 108 -23.33 -18.51 -14.42
CA ASN A 108 -24.67 -18.84 -13.94
C ASN A 108 -24.91 -20.31 -14.26
N LYS A 109 -25.10 -21.16 -13.23
CA LYS A 109 -25.25 -22.61 -13.38
C LYS A 109 -24.18 -23.21 -14.30
N GLU A 110 -22.91 -22.93 -14.00
CA GLU A 110 -21.73 -23.39 -14.77
C GLU A 110 -21.57 -22.81 -16.18
N ILE A 111 -22.53 -22.02 -16.67
CA ILE A 111 -22.42 -21.36 -17.97
C ILE A 111 -21.77 -19.98 -17.80
N GLN A 112 -20.62 -19.79 -18.46
CA GLN A 112 -19.91 -18.49 -18.50
C GLN A 112 -20.79 -17.42 -19.15
N GLN A 113 -21.11 -16.37 -18.39
CA GLN A 113 -21.93 -15.24 -18.84
C GLN A 113 -21.07 -14.06 -19.29
N LYS A 114 -20.05 -13.75 -18.48
CA LYS A 114 -19.19 -12.58 -18.70
C LYS A 114 -17.81 -12.83 -18.11
N THR A 115 -16.81 -12.29 -18.77
CA THR A 115 -15.45 -12.19 -18.25
C THR A 115 -15.02 -10.74 -18.23
N ILE A 116 -14.44 -10.30 -17.12
CA ILE A 116 -13.76 -9.01 -16.99
C ILE A 116 -12.29 -9.34 -16.74
N CYS A 117 -11.37 -8.74 -17.48
CA CYS A 117 -9.95 -8.96 -17.26
C CYS A 117 -9.17 -7.73 -17.71
N HIS A 118 -8.20 -7.31 -16.90
CA HIS A 118 -7.32 -6.21 -17.25
C HIS A 118 -5.88 -6.50 -16.86
N LYS A 119 -4.97 -5.93 -17.65
CA LYS A 119 -3.55 -5.85 -17.33
C LYS A 119 -3.34 -4.71 -16.34
N LEU A 120 -2.44 -4.89 -15.40
CA LEU A 120 -2.02 -3.89 -14.44
C LEU A 120 -0.57 -3.48 -14.72
N GLU A 121 -0.14 -2.39 -14.08
CA GLU A 121 1.25 -1.94 -14.18
C GLU A 121 2.20 -2.97 -13.57
N ARG A 122 3.43 -3.05 -14.12
CA ARG A 122 4.48 -3.99 -13.66
C ARG A 122 4.79 -3.91 -12.16
N ASN A 123 4.59 -2.72 -11.62
CA ASN A 123 4.87 -2.37 -10.24
C ASN A 123 3.73 -2.72 -9.28
N ASN A 124 2.57 -3.14 -9.80
CA ASN A 124 1.51 -3.70 -8.99
C ASN A 124 1.86 -5.10 -8.47
N THR A 125 1.14 -5.51 -7.44
CA THR A 125 1.29 -6.83 -6.83
C THR A 125 0.12 -7.73 -7.20
N VAL A 126 0.31 -9.04 -7.11
CA VAL A 126 -0.79 -10.00 -7.34
C VAL A 126 -1.92 -9.80 -6.34
N LEU A 127 -1.60 -9.46 -5.08
CA LEU A 127 -2.60 -9.12 -4.08
C LEU A 127 -3.47 -7.90 -4.49
N GLN A 128 -2.88 -6.89 -5.16
CA GLN A 128 -3.69 -5.79 -5.70
C GLN A 128 -4.61 -6.29 -6.82
N ALA A 129 -4.10 -7.15 -7.70
CA ALA A 129 -4.85 -7.76 -8.79
C ALA A 129 -6.06 -8.53 -8.26
N GLU A 130 -5.86 -9.41 -7.28
CA GLU A 130 -6.91 -10.19 -6.61
C GLU A 130 -7.95 -9.29 -5.92
N LEU A 131 -7.52 -8.29 -5.15
CA LEU A 131 -8.43 -7.38 -4.44
C LEU A 131 -9.26 -6.50 -5.40
N VAL A 132 -8.71 -6.14 -6.56
CA VAL A 132 -9.47 -5.42 -7.60
C VAL A 132 -10.45 -6.36 -8.29
N ALA A 133 -10.04 -7.59 -8.61
CA ALA A 133 -10.90 -8.60 -9.20
C ALA A 133 -12.13 -8.86 -8.32
N ASP A 134 -11.92 -9.03 -7.01
CA ASP A 134 -12.98 -9.22 -6.02
C ASP A 134 -13.97 -8.04 -5.97
N TRP A 135 -13.52 -6.81 -6.26
CA TRP A 135 -14.42 -5.65 -6.32
C TRP A 135 -15.05 -5.43 -7.70
N ALA A 136 -14.39 -5.84 -8.79
CA ALA A 136 -14.78 -5.45 -10.15
C ALA A 136 -16.18 -5.94 -10.55
N VAL A 137 -16.81 -6.78 -9.74
CA VAL A 137 -18.22 -7.12 -9.84
C VAL A 137 -19.08 -6.05 -9.16
N GLU A 138 -19.21 -4.90 -9.82
CA GLU A 138 -20.19 -3.88 -9.47
C GLU A 138 -21.59 -4.35 -9.88
N ASN A 139 -22.26 -5.11 -9.01
CA ASN A 139 -23.63 -5.55 -9.26
C ASN A 139 -24.51 -5.34 -8.01
N ASN A 140 -25.67 -4.71 -8.18
CA ASN A 140 -26.72 -4.60 -7.16
C ASN A 140 -27.44 -5.95 -6.91
N THR A 141 -26.79 -7.07 -7.19
CA THR A 141 -27.33 -8.42 -7.08
C THR A 141 -26.51 -9.26 -6.12
N LYS A 142 -27.12 -10.30 -5.56
CA LYS A 142 -26.41 -11.21 -4.66
C LYS A 142 -25.45 -12.12 -5.45
N ILE A 143 -24.17 -12.05 -5.14
CA ILE A 143 -23.06 -12.76 -5.81
C ILE A 143 -22.19 -13.52 -4.80
N ASN A 144 -21.69 -14.69 -5.19
CA ASN A 144 -20.70 -15.44 -4.42
C ASN A 144 -19.37 -15.33 -5.16
N ILE A 145 -18.41 -14.67 -4.53
CA ILE A 145 -17.05 -14.52 -5.03
C ILE A 145 -16.20 -15.67 -4.48
N PHE A 146 -15.52 -16.35 -5.38
CA PHE A 146 -14.64 -17.46 -5.12
C PHE A 146 -13.22 -17.07 -5.51
N THR A 147 -12.33 -17.09 -4.52
CA THR A 147 -10.90 -16.83 -4.71
C THR A 147 -10.08 -18.04 -4.28
N ASP A 148 -9.04 -18.34 -5.03
CA ASP A 148 -8.17 -19.48 -4.78
C ASP A 148 -7.10 -19.20 -3.69
N ARG A 149 -6.95 -17.92 -3.31
CA ARG A 149 -5.97 -17.45 -2.32
C ARG A 149 -6.62 -16.92 -1.05
N LYS A 150 -5.93 -17.14 0.08
CA LYS A 150 -6.35 -16.60 1.38
C LYS A 150 -5.89 -15.15 1.59
N SER A 151 -4.88 -14.70 0.84
CA SER A 151 -4.29 -13.36 1.01
C SER A 151 -5.28 -12.20 0.90
N PRO A 152 -6.25 -12.18 -0.04
CA PRO A 152 -7.26 -11.12 -0.10
C PRO A 152 -8.19 -11.16 1.12
N ILE A 153 -8.66 -12.35 1.49
CA ILE A 153 -9.54 -12.58 2.64
C ILE A 153 -8.86 -12.10 3.93
N ASP A 154 -7.61 -12.47 4.15
CA ASP A 154 -6.84 -12.07 5.33
C ASP A 154 -6.57 -10.56 5.35
N ALA A 155 -6.30 -9.95 4.19
CA ALA A 155 -6.14 -8.50 4.08
C ALA A 155 -7.42 -7.74 4.44
N LEU A 156 -8.59 -8.28 4.06
CA LEU A 156 -9.90 -7.74 4.39
C LEU A 156 -10.24 -7.92 5.88
N LYS A 157 -9.87 -9.06 6.48
CA LYS A 157 -10.07 -9.33 7.92
C LYS A 157 -9.09 -8.57 8.82
N SER A 158 -7.94 -8.14 8.29
CA SER A 158 -6.90 -7.47 9.09
C SER A 158 -7.33 -6.09 9.61
N HIS A 159 -7.32 -5.91 10.93
CA HIS A 159 -7.60 -4.61 11.56
C HIS A 159 -6.41 -3.62 11.49
N ARG A 160 -5.20 -4.10 11.16
CA ARG A 160 -3.93 -3.34 11.25
C ARG A 160 -3.53 -2.66 9.94
N THR A 161 -4.26 -2.91 8.87
CA THR A 161 -3.93 -2.40 7.53
C THR A 161 -3.90 -0.87 7.50
N LYS A 162 -2.73 -0.31 7.12
CA LYS A 162 -2.53 1.11 6.82
C LYS A 162 -2.69 1.44 5.33
N SER A 163 -2.95 0.43 4.49
CA SER A 163 -3.11 0.62 3.05
C SER A 163 -4.45 1.27 2.73
N ASN A 164 -4.41 2.49 2.19
CA ASN A 164 -5.60 3.20 1.71
C ASN A 164 -6.34 2.40 0.63
N PHE A 165 -5.61 1.69 -0.23
CA PHE A 165 -6.19 0.81 -1.25
C PHE A 165 -7.03 -0.32 -0.64
N VAL A 166 -6.47 -1.07 0.32
CA VAL A 166 -7.23 -2.14 0.98
C VAL A 166 -8.43 -1.57 1.75
N ASN A 167 -8.26 -0.41 2.40
CA ASN A 167 -9.35 0.25 3.11
C ASN A 167 -10.46 0.76 2.17
N SER A 168 -10.13 1.19 0.95
CA SER A 168 -11.14 1.57 -0.04
C SER A 168 -11.92 0.35 -0.53
N ILE A 169 -11.25 -0.79 -0.77
CA ILE A 169 -11.92 -2.06 -1.09
C ILE A 169 -12.82 -2.51 0.08
N LYS A 170 -12.37 -2.39 1.34
CA LYS A 170 -13.23 -2.69 2.50
C LYS A 170 -14.49 -1.85 2.54
N ASN A 171 -14.37 -0.55 2.29
CA ASN A 171 -15.53 0.36 2.27
C ASN A 171 -16.49 -0.01 1.15
N LYS A 172 -15.97 -0.34 -0.03
CA LYS A 172 -16.74 -0.82 -1.17
C LYS A 172 -17.55 -2.09 -0.85
N PHE A 173 -16.93 -3.09 -0.22
CA PHE A 173 -17.65 -4.28 0.27
C PHE A 173 -18.69 -3.98 1.35
N ARG A 174 -18.47 -2.97 2.21
CA ARG A 174 -19.46 -2.55 3.20
C ARG A 174 -20.68 -1.90 2.55
N LEU A 175 -20.46 -1.10 1.50
CA LEU A 175 -21.52 -0.46 0.74
C LEU A 175 -22.36 -1.48 -0.02
N ALA A 176 -21.75 -2.59 -0.46
CA ALA A 176 -22.44 -3.74 -1.07
C ALA A 176 -23.20 -4.60 -0.04
N GLU A 177 -23.71 -4.00 1.04
CA GLU A 177 -24.28 -4.59 2.25
C GLU A 177 -24.96 -5.97 2.05
N ARG A 178 -24.25 -7.06 2.39
CA ARG A 178 -24.69 -8.48 2.29
C ARG A 178 -25.02 -8.98 0.87
N LEU A 179 -24.63 -8.25 -0.17
CA LEU A 179 -24.80 -8.65 -1.57
C LEU A 179 -23.64 -9.53 -2.05
N ALA A 180 -22.46 -9.43 -1.45
CA ALA A 180 -21.31 -10.24 -1.83
C ALA A 180 -20.91 -11.20 -0.71
N GLY A 181 -20.86 -12.49 -1.03
CA GLY A 181 -20.12 -13.50 -0.26
C GLY A 181 -18.70 -13.64 -0.80
N LEU A 182 -17.72 -13.91 0.07
CA LEU A 182 -16.34 -14.19 -0.33
C LEU A 182 -15.90 -15.51 0.28
N THR A 183 -15.73 -16.53 -0.56
CA THR A 183 -15.31 -17.88 -0.19
C THR A 183 -13.94 -18.19 -0.77
N TRP A 184 -13.11 -18.86 0.03
CA TRP A 184 -11.88 -19.47 -0.46
C TRP A 184 -12.18 -20.82 -1.12
N VAL A 185 -11.65 -21.04 -2.32
CA VAL A 185 -11.72 -22.32 -3.04
C VAL A 185 -10.33 -22.94 -3.20
N LYS A 186 -10.30 -24.26 -3.30
CA LYS A 186 -9.03 -24.97 -3.49
C LYS A 186 -8.57 -24.85 -4.95
N VAL A 187 -7.33 -24.43 -5.12
CA VAL A 187 -6.59 -24.46 -6.39
C VAL A 187 -6.57 -25.86 -7.02
N HIS A 188 -6.76 -25.93 -8.35
CA HIS A 188 -6.71 -27.17 -9.15
C HIS A 188 -7.67 -28.27 -8.67
N ALA A 189 -8.86 -27.90 -8.21
CA ALA A 189 -9.88 -28.84 -7.76
C ALA A 189 -10.86 -29.30 -8.87
N GLY A 190 -10.60 -28.98 -10.14
CA GLY A 190 -11.53 -29.27 -11.24
C GLY A 190 -12.74 -28.31 -11.30
N ILE A 191 -12.66 -27.15 -10.62
CA ILE A 191 -13.74 -26.17 -10.60
C ILE A 191 -13.62 -25.30 -11.85
N LEU A 192 -14.55 -25.47 -12.78
CA LEU A 192 -14.55 -24.81 -14.09
C LEU A 192 -14.31 -23.29 -13.99
N GLY A 193 -15.05 -22.60 -13.12
CA GLY A 193 -14.92 -21.14 -12.97
C GLY A 193 -13.55 -20.69 -12.48
N ASN A 194 -12.91 -21.47 -11.60
CA ASN A 194 -11.58 -21.17 -11.07
C ASN A 194 -10.50 -21.36 -12.15
N GLU A 195 -10.61 -22.43 -12.94
CA GLU A 195 -9.69 -22.70 -14.05
C GLU A 195 -9.81 -21.66 -15.16
N LEU A 196 -11.03 -21.23 -15.47
CA LEU A 196 -11.28 -20.13 -16.42
C LEU A 196 -10.65 -18.83 -15.92
N ALA A 197 -10.86 -18.48 -14.64
CA ALA A 197 -10.27 -17.27 -14.07
C ALA A 197 -8.73 -17.28 -14.19
N ASP A 198 -8.08 -18.38 -13.79
CA ASP A 198 -6.61 -18.52 -13.90
C ASP A 198 -6.11 -18.41 -15.35
N GLN A 199 -6.79 -19.06 -16.30
CA GLN A 199 -6.46 -18.96 -17.72
C GLN A 199 -6.56 -17.52 -18.24
N PHE A 200 -7.68 -16.83 -17.96
CA PHE A 200 -7.85 -15.45 -18.38
C PHE A 200 -6.86 -14.50 -17.69
N ALA A 201 -6.56 -14.71 -16.40
CA ALA A 201 -5.59 -13.86 -15.69
C ALA A 201 -4.20 -13.97 -16.33
N LYS A 202 -3.78 -15.18 -16.73
CA LYS A 202 -2.52 -15.42 -17.45
C LYS A 202 -2.51 -14.78 -18.83
N LEU A 203 -3.57 -14.97 -19.63
CA LEU A 203 -3.68 -14.41 -20.98
C LEU A 203 -3.64 -12.86 -20.96
N THR A 204 -4.37 -12.27 -20.03
CA THR A 204 -4.48 -10.81 -19.91
C THR A 204 -3.21 -10.19 -19.33
N THR A 205 -2.44 -10.94 -18.54
CA THR A 205 -1.12 -10.45 -18.07
C THR A 205 -0.20 -10.09 -19.23
N THR A 206 -0.23 -10.84 -20.33
CA THR A 206 0.60 -10.54 -21.52
C THR A 206 -0.11 -9.60 -22.49
N ASN A 207 -1.39 -9.85 -22.79
CA ASN A 207 -2.09 -9.26 -23.95
C ASN A 207 -3.27 -8.33 -23.57
N GLY A 208 -3.49 -8.11 -22.28
CA GLY A 208 -4.66 -7.37 -21.79
C GLY A 208 -4.56 -5.87 -21.94
N GLU A 209 -5.73 -5.22 -21.91
CA GLU A 209 -5.83 -3.76 -21.82
C GLU A 209 -5.38 -3.26 -20.44
N LEU A 210 -4.59 -2.19 -20.44
CA LEU A 210 -4.01 -1.63 -19.23
C LEU A 210 -5.06 -0.89 -18.39
N MET A 211 -5.18 -1.29 -17.12
CA MET A 211 -5.92 -0.60 -16.08
C MET A 211 -4.95 0.02 -15.08
N ASN A 212 -5.02 1.34 -14.95
CA ASN A 212 -4.15 2.09 -14.05
C ASN A 212 -4.62 1.92 -12.60
N LEU A 213 -3.74 1.38 -11.75
CA LEU A 213 -3.92 1.31 -10.31
C LEU A 213 -2.83 2.06 -9.56
N PRO A 214 -3.15 2.66 -8.42
CA PRO A 214 -2.15 3.26 -7.56
C PRO A 214 -1.08 2.23 -7.16
N LEU A 215 0.17 2.69 -7.09
CA LEU A 215 1.29 1.86 -6.66
C LEU A 215 1.10 1.41 -5.21
N SER A 216 1.50 0.18 -4.92
CA SER A 216 1.48 -0.33 -3.55
C SER A 216 2.45 0.45 -2.66
N TYR A 217 2.10 0.62 -1.38
CA TYR A 217 2.99 1.24 -0.39
C TYR A 217 4.34 0.50 -0.30
N SER A 218 4.32 -0.83 -0.35
CA SER A 218 5.53 -1.65 -0.36
C SER A 218 6.43 -1.33 -1.54
N TYR A 219 5.87 -1.14 -2.73
CA TYR A 219 6.64 -0.75 -3.90
C TYR A 219 7.27 0.63 -3.70
N LEU A 220 6.47 1.63 -3.31
CA LEU A 220 6.96 2.99 -3.07
C LEU A 220 8.06 3.03 -1.99
N LYS A 221 7.87 2.29 -0.90
CA LYS A 221 8.85 2.17 0.18
C LYS A 221 10.16 1.58 -0.33
N LEU A 222 10.11 0.47 -1.08
CA LEU A 222 11.30 -0.16 -1.67
C LEU A 222 12.03 0.77 -2.64
N GLN A 223 11.30 1.55 -3.45
CA GLN A 223 11.92 2.52 -4.36
C GLN A 223 12.61 3.65 -3.60
N LEU A 224 11.96 4.19 -2.57
CA LEU A 224 12.56 5.21 -1.71
C LEU A 224 13.82 4.69 -1.00
N GLU A 225 13.76 3.48 -0.43
CA GLU A 225 14.91 2.83 0.21
C GLU A 225 16.07 2.65 -0.78
N ARG A 226 15.79 2.23 -2.03
CA ARG A 226 16.80 2.12 -3.08
C ARG A 226 17.44 3.46 -3.45
N ILE A 227 16.64 4.51 -3.61
CA ILE A 227 17.13 5.85 -3.94
C ILE A 227 18.02 6.38 -2.81
N LEU A 228 17.57 6.23 -1.56
CA LEU A 228 18.32 6.64 -0.37
C LEU A 228 19.62 5.87 -0.22
N LEU A 229 19.59 4.54 -0.38
CA LEU A 229 20.79 3.70 -0.34
C LEU A 229 21.78 4.06 -1.45
N LYS A 230 21.28 4.32 -2.67
CA LYS A 230 22.15 4.76 -3.78
C LYS A 230 22.80 6.10 -3.47
N SER A 231 22.01 7.10 -3.08
CA SER A 231 22.53 8.43 -2.72
C SER A 231 23.55 8.34 -1.59
N TRP A 232 23.26 7.52 -0.57
CA TRP A 232 24.19 7.27 0.51
C TRP A 232 25.47 6.58 0.05
N HIS A 233 25.37 5.59 -0.83
CA HIS A 233 26.54 4.92 -1.41
C HIS A 233 27.38 5.88 -2.27
N ASP A 234 26.75 6.78 -3.03
CA ASP A 234 27.44 7.79 -3.82
C ASP A 234 28.20 8.77 -2.90
N CYS A 235 27.55 9.28 -1.85
CA CYS A 235 28.23 10.10 -0.84
C CYS A 235 29.37 9.33 -0.15
N TYR A 236 29.11 8.08 0.22
CA TYR A 236 30.07 7.21 0.89
C TYR A 236 31.29 6.95 0.03
N THR A 237 31.15 6.78 -1.28
CA THR A 237 32.28 6.55 -2.20
C THR A 237 33.04 7.83 -2.53
N GLN A 238 32.34 8.97 -2.61
CA GLN A 238 32.94 10.28 -2.89
C GLN A 238 33.62 10.92 -1.67
N TYR A 239 33.35 10.45 -0.45
CA TYR A 239 33.89 11.03 0.78
C TYR A 239 35.40 10.76 0.99
N GLN A 240 36.27 11.70 0.62
CA GLN A 240 37.74 11.54 0.64
C GLN A 240 38.41 11.98 1.96
N SER A 241 37.96 11.49 3.11
CA SER A 241 38.72 11.66 4.37
C SER A 241 39.62 10.45 4.64
N PRO A 242 40.75 10.61 5.36
CA PRO A 242 41.60 9.48 5.76
C PRO A 242 40.81 8.39 6.51
N SER A 243 39.94 8.79 7.43
CA SER A 243 39.04 7.90 8.17
C SER A 243 38.03 7.21 7.25
N GLY A 244 37.43 7.93 6.30
CA GLY A 244 36.49 7.37 5.33
C GLY A 244 37.14 6.34 4.39
N THR A 245 38.39 6.61 3.96
CA THR A 245 39.18 5.68 3.16
C THR A 245 39.54 4.41 3.93
N GLN A 246 39.89 4.54 5.22
CA GLN A 246 40.16 3.39 6.07
C GLN A 246 38.92 2.52 6.28
N VAL A 247 37.75 3.11 6.54
CA VAL A 247 36.49 2.36 6.69
C VAL A 247 36.11 1.67 5.39
N ARG A 248 36.29 2.32 4.22
CA ARG A 248 36.03 1.70 2.90
C ARG A 248 36.91 0.50 2.58
N ALA A 249 38.10 0.40 3.19
CA ALA A 249 38.95 -0.77 3.04
C ALA A 249 38.32 -2.05 3.65
N TYR A 250 37.46 -1.89 4.66
CA TYR A 250 36.76 -3.00 5.32
C TYR A 250 35.30 -3.14 4.86
N VAL A 251 34.63 -2.02 4.56
CA VAL A 251 33.23 -1.97 4.12
C VAL A 251 33.17 -1.23 2.78
N PRO A 252 33.42 -1.90 1.64
CA PRO A 252 33.56 -1.22 0.36
C PRO A 252 32.24 -0.67 -0.20
N ARG A 253 31.10 -1.12 0.32
CA ARG A 253 29.76 -0.75 -0.16
C ARG A 253 28.78 -0.66 1.00
N VAL A 254 27.74 0.15 0.83
CA VAL A 254 26.62 0.22 1.76
C VAL A 254 25.42 -0.51 1.16
N ASP A 255 24.81 -1.37 1.96
CA ASP A 255 23.73 -2.30 1.64
C ASP A 255 22.51 -2.15 2.57
#